data_AF-A0A7V9V946-F1
#
_entry.id   AF-A0A7V9V946-F1
#
_cell.length_a   1.000
_cell.length_b   1.000
_cell.length_c   1.000
_cell.angle_alpha   90.00
_cell.angle_beta   90.00
_cell.angle_gamma   90.00
#
_symmetry.space_group_name_H-M   'P 1'
#
loop_
_entity.id
_entity.type
_entity.pdbx_description
1 polymer ?
#
loop_
_entity_poly.entity_id
_entity_poly.type
_entity_poly.pdbx_seq_one_letter_code
_entity_poly.pdbx_strand_id
1 'polypeptide(L)'
;MTIQKPPGPEGLSEEDRELMRRAHHRLRKASQELEAVVAPRSIRGRWEPVAAPPEVIEAVRSALSEAYRELGRLHHQLLGWDPPSGESGQ
;
A
#
# COMPACT_ATOMS: atom_id res chain seq x y z
N MET A 1 -4.99 -29.25 16.66
CA MET A 1 -4.22 -28.07 16.19
C MET A 1 -4.85 -26.84 16.81
N THR A 2 -4.18 -26.18 17.74
CA THR A 2 -4.72 -25.01 18.44
C THR A 2 -4.55 -23.80 17.53
N ILE A 3 -5.66 -23.26 17.01
CA ILE A 3 -5.65 -22.02 16.24
C ILE A 3 -5.39 -20.90 17.26
N GLN A 4 -4.14 -20.44 17.38
CA GLN A 4 -3.83 -19.26 18.18
C GLN A 4 -4.50 -18.05 17.53
N LYS A 5 -5.39 -17.40 18.29
CA LYS A 5 -5.98 -16.13 17.89
C LYS A 5 -4.83 -15.11 17.77
N PRO A 6 -4.74 -14.37 16.66
CA PRO A 6 -3.70 -13.37 16.50
C PRO A 6 -3.79 -12.33 17.64
N PRO A 7 -2.64 -11.87 18.17
CA PRO A 7 -2.64 -10.84 19.19
C PRO A 7 -3.36 -9.61 18.63
N GLY A 8 -4.29 -9.04 19.39
CA GLY A 8 -4.80 -7.71 19.07
C GLY A 8 -3.65 -6.69 18.93
N PRO A 9 -3.90 -5.47 18.45
CA PRO A 9 -2.84 -4.48 18.21
C PRO A 9 -1.95 -4.20 19.45
N GLU A 10 -2.53 -4.32 20.65
CA GLU A 10 -1.84 -4.24 21.94
C GLU A 10 -0.83 -5.38 22.20
N GLY A 11 -1.02 -6.55 21.61
CA GLY A 11 -0.19 -7.74 21.80
C GLY A 11 0.94 -7.91 20.77
N LEU A 12 1.08 -6.98 19.82
CA LEU A 12 2.18 -7.00 18.85
C LEU A 12 3.53 -6.73 19.50
N SER A 13 4.56 -7.46 19.06
CA SER A 13 5.95 -7.16 19.40
C SER A 13 6.38 -5.83 18.75
N GLU A 14 7.47 -5.23 19.23
CA GLU A 14 8.01 -4.02 18.60
C GLU A 14 8.48 -4.29 17.16
N GLU A 15 9.00 -5.49 16.89
CA GLU A 15 9.40 -5.91 15.55
C GLU A 15 8.20 -5.98 14.59
N ASP A 16 7.07 -6.55 15.04
CA ASP A 16 5.84 -6.63 14.25
C ASP A 16 5.25 -5.24 13.98
N ARG A 17 5.29 -4.35 14.99
CA ARG A 17 4.85 -2.95 14.83
C ARG A 17 5.71 -2.21 13.83
N GLU A 18 7.03 -2.38 13.87
CA GLU A 18 7.95 -1.79 12.91
C GLU A 18 7.73 -2.36 11.50
N LEU A 19 7.48 -3.66 11.37
CA LEU A 19 7.15 -4.30 10.09
C LEU A 19 5.88 -3.69 9.48
N MET A 20 4.82 -3.55 10.27
CA MET A 20 3.59 -2.87 9.86
C MET A 20 3.82 -1.41 9.47
N ARG A 21 4.60 -0.66 10.27
CA ARG A 21 4.94 0.74 10.01
C ARG A 21 5.65 0.90 8.66
N ARG A 22 6.59 0.00 8.34
CA ARG A 22 7.29 -0.03 7.04
C ARG A 22 6.35 -0.33 5.89
N ALA A 23 5.44 -1.30 6.06
CA ALA A 23 4.46 -1.63 5.03
C ALA A 23 3.51 -0.45 4.73
N HIS A 24 3.00 0.23 5.76
CA HIS A 24 2.23 1.47 5.59
C HIS A 24 3.03 2.57 4.91
N HIS A 25 4.29 2.76 5.29
CA HIS A 25 5.16 3.76 4.66
C HIS A 25 5.38 3.45 3.17
N ARG A 26 5.63 2.17 2.81
CA ARG A 26 5.73 1.73 1.42
C ARG A 26 4.45 2.01 0.64
N LEU A 27 3.29 1.66 1.19
CA LEU A 27 2.00 1.91 0.56
C LEU A 27 1.78 3.41 0.30
N ARG A 28 2.05 4.25 1.30
CA ARG A 28 1.95 5.70 1.18
C ARG A 28 2.88 6.23 0.08
N LYS A 29 4.12 5.77 0.04
CA LYS A 29 5.10 6.18 -0.97
C LYS A 29 4.65 5.79 -2.38
N ALA A 30 4.21 4.54 -2.58
CA ALA A 30 3.71 4.07 -3.87
C ALA A 30 2.46 4.86 -4.33
N SER A 31 1.57 5.22 -3.40
CA SER A 31 0.41 6.08 -3.70
C SER A 31 0.84 7.47 -4.18
N GLN A 32 1.80 8.09 -3.48
CA GLN A 32 2.33 9.40 -3.84
C GLN A 32 3.09 9.37 -5.17
N GLU A 33 3.83 8.30 -5.45
CA GLU A 33 4.49 8.09 -6.75
C GLU A 33 3.45 7.95 -7.85
N LEU A 34 2.36 7.21 -7.62
CA LEU A 34 1.29 7.08 -8.61
C LEU A 34 0.65 8.44 -8.90
N GLU A 35 0.30 9.19 -7.86
CA GLU A 35 -0.23 10.56 -7.99
C GLU A 35 0.71 11.46 -8.80
N ALA A 36 2.02 11.38 -8.55
CA ALA A 36 3.01 12.18 -9.26
C ALA A 36 3.08 11.87 -10.75
N VAL A 37 2.90 10.60 -11.16
CA VAL A 37 2.98 10.19 -12.56
C VAL A 37 1.66 10.33 -13.32
N VAL A 38 0.51 10.22 -12.65
CA VAL A 38 -0.83 10.34 -13.29
C VAL A 38 -1.40 11.75 -13.27
N ALA A 39 -1.03 12.55 -12.26
CA ALA A 39 -1.53 13.91 -12.08
C ALA A 39 -0.37 14.87 -11.79
N PRO A 40 0.58 15.01 -12.73
CA PRO A 40 1.75 15.83 -12.48
C PRO A 40 1.32 17.29 -12.28
N ARG A 41 1.61 17.82 -11.10
CA ARG A 41 1.25 19.20 -10.76
C ARG A 41 2.01 20.16 -11.66
N SER A 42 1.30 21.03 -12.37
CA SER A 42 1.89 22.17 -13.07
C SER A 42 2.58 23.08 -12.07
N ILE A 43 3.91 23.20 -12.15
CA ILE A 43 4.65 24.18 -11.34
C ILE A 43 4.62 25.51 -12.10
N ARG A 44 4.07 26.55 -11.48
CA ARG A 44 3.97 27.90 -12.07
C ARG A 44 5.35 28.38 -12.51
N GLY A 45 5.52 28.63 -13.81
CA GLY A 45 6.77 29.08 -14.42
C GLY A 45 7.70 27.97 -14.95
N ARG A 46 7.30 26.70 -14.93
CA ARG A 46 7.95 25.63 -15.69
C ARG A 46 7.08 25.14 -16.84
N TRP A 47 7.74 24.52 -17.83
CA TRP A 47 7.12 23.86 -18.98
C TRP A 47 6.06 22.84 -18.52
N GLU A 48 4.97 22.70 -19.28
CA GLU A 48 3.91 21.71 -19.06
C GLU A 48 4.51 20.33 -18.72
N PRO A 49 4.08 19.70 -17.61
CA PRO A 49 4.61 18.41 -17.24
C PRO A 49 4.28 17.38 -18.32
N VAL A 50 5.31 16.75 -18.85
CA VAL A 50 5.16 15.64 -19.79
C VAL A 50 4.55 14.47 -19.01
N ALA A 51 3.48 13.89 -19.55
CA ALA A 51 2.89 12.68 -18.99
C ALA A 51 3.96 11.57 -18.89
N ALA A 52 3.94 10.82 -17.80
CA ALA A 52 4.86 9.70 -17.64
C ALA A 52 4.61 8.66 -18.75
N PRO A 53 5.67 7.98 -19.23
CA PRO A 53 5.50 6.87 -20.16
C PRO A 53 4.59 5.77 -19.58
N PRO A 54 3.78 5.08 -20.41
CA PRO A 54 2.86 4.05 -19.94
C PRO A 54 3.54 2.95 -19.11
N GLU A 55 4.75 2.54 -19.49
CA GLU A 55 5.54 1.55 -18.77
C GLU A 55 5.90 2.00 -17.34
N VAL A 56 6.10 3.30 -17.13
CA VAL A 56 6.36 3.87 -15.80
C VAL A 56 5.08 3.83 -14.97
N ILE A 57 3.95 4.23 -15.55
CA ILE A 57 2.65 4.20 -14.88
C ILE A 57 2.32 2.76 -14.44
N GLU A 58 2.49 1.78 -15.33
CA GLU A 58 2.23 0.38 -15.00
C GLU A 58 3.17 -0.17 -13.93
N ALA A 59 4.46 0.19 -13.96
CA ALA A 59 5.40 -0.18 -12.91
C ALA A 59 4.97 0.36 -11.53
N VAL A 60 4.55 1.63 -11.46
CA VAL A 60 4.09 2.23 -10.20
C VAL A 60 2.75 1.62 -9.73
N ARG A 61 1.83 1.31 -10.65
CA ARG A 61 0.58 0.59 -10.32
C ARG A 61 0.86 -0.81 -9.78
N SER A 62 1.84 -1.52 -10.34
CA SER A 62 2.28 -2.82 -9.82
C SER A 62 2.83 -2.68 -8.40
N ALA A 63 3.72 -1.72 -8.17
CA ALA A 63 4.30 -1.46 -6.85
C ALA A 63 3.23 -1.11 -5.81
N LEU A 64 2.23 -0.29 -6.18
CA LEU A 64 1.09 0.02 -5.31
C LEU A 64 0.26 -1.23 -4.98
N SER A 65 0.00 -2.06 -5.98
CA SER A 65 -0.76 -3.32 -5.80
C SER A 65 -0.03 -4.30 -4.88
N GLU A 66 1.30 -4.41 -5.03
CA GLU A 66 2.14 -5.23 -4.15
C GLU A 66 2.13 -4.70 -2.70
N ALA A 67 2.24 -3.38 -2.51
CA ALA A 67 2.19 -2.78 -1.18
C ALA A 67 0.83 -3.01 -0.49
N TYR A 68 -0.29 -2.97 -1.23
CA TYR A 68 -1.61 -3.32 -0.72
C TYR A 68 -1.70 -4.79 -0.29
N ARG A 69 -1.21 -5.71 -1.14
CA ARG A 69 -1.19 -7.15 -0.82
C ARG A 69 -0.33 -7.44 0.40
N GLU A 70 0.84 -6.81 0.49
CA GLU A 70 1.73 -6.95 1.65
C GLU A 70 1.04 -6.48 2.93
N LEU A 71 0.46 -5.28 2.92
CA LEU A 71 -0.22 -4.74 4.09
C LEU A 71 -1.42 -5.61 4.50
N GLY A 72 -2.22 -6.07 3.54
CA GLY A 72 -3.34 -6.99 3.80
C GLY A 72 -2.88 -8.29 4.43
N ARG A 73 -1.80 -8.89 3.92
CA ARG A 73 -1.19 -10.10 4.51
C ARG A 73 -0.75 -9.84 5.95
N LEU A 74 -0.11 -8.71 6.24
CA LEU A 74 0.35 -8.38 7.58
C LEU A 74 -0.83 -8.14 8.53
N HIS A 75 -1.88 -7.44 8.10
CA HIS A 75 -3.10 -7.29 8.90
C HIS A 75 -3.76 -8.64 9.21
N HIS A 76 -3.86 -9.54 8.23
CA HIS A 76 -4.39 -10.88 8.47
C HIS A 76 -3.51 -11.67 9.45
N GLN A 77 -2.20 -11.72 9.21
CA GLN A 77 -1.28 -12.52 10.02
C GLN A 77 -1.12 -12.01 11.45
N LEU A 78 -1.01 -10.69 11.61
CA LEU A 78 -0.66 -10.07 12.88
C LEU A 78 -1.90 -9.72 13.71
N LEU A 79 -2.99 -9.32 13.05
CA LEU A 79 -4.20 -8.81 13.72
C LEU A 79 -5.42 -9.71 13.51
N GLY A 80 -5.34 -10.72 12.65
CA GLY A 80 -6.50 -11.52 12.24
C GLY A 80 -7.55 -10.72 11.49
N TRP A 81 -7.14 -9.57 10.95
CA TRP A 81 -8.03 -8.73 10.19
C TRP A 81 -8.06 -9.21 8.74
N ASP A 82 -9.21 -9.72 8.34
CA ASP A 82 -9.50 -9.92 6.93
C ASP A 82 -10.08 -8.63 6.35
N PRO A 83 -9.57 -8.15 5.21
CA PRO A 83 -10.25 -7.09 4.49
C PRO A 83 -11.68 -7.56 4.20
N PRO A 84 -12.70 -6.69 4.32
CA PRO A 84 -14.03 -7.04 3.88
C PRO A 84 -13.88 -7.55 2.45
N SER A 85 -14.36 -8.76 2.19
CA SER A 85 -14.39 -9.31 0.85
C SER A 85 -15.15 -8.29 0.03
N GLY A 86 -14.43 -7.47 -0.73
CA GLY A 86 -15.03 -6.55 -1.65
C GLY A 86 -15.77 -7.45 -2.62
N GLU A 87 -17.07 -7.61 -2.41
CA GLU A 87 -17.97 -7.93 -3.51
C GLU A 87 -17.63 -6.88 -4.55
N SER A 88 -16.80 -7.31 -5.51
CA SER A 88 -16.57 -6.57 -6.73
C SER A 88 -17.94 -6.61 -7.37
N GLY A 89 -18.72 -5.56 -7.12
CA GLY A 89 -20.04 -5.37 -7.70
C GLY A 89 -19.90 -5.62 -9.19
N GLN A 90 -20.55 -6.69 -9.63
CA GLN A 90 -20.81 -6.96 -11.04
C GLN A 90 -21.65 -5.82 -11.62
#